data_AF-A0A348ANT9-F1
#
_entry.id   AF-A0A348ANT9-F1
#
_cell.length_a   1.000
_cell.length_b   1.000
_cell.length_c   1.000
_cell.angle_alpha   90.00
_cell.angle_beta   90.00
_cell.angle_gamma   90.00
#
_symmetry.space_group_name_H-M   'P 1'
#
loop_
_entity.id
_entity.type
_entity.pdbx_description
1 polymer ?
#
loop_
_entity_poly.entity_id
_entity_poly.type
_entity_poly.pdbx_seq_one_letter_code
_entity_poly.pdbx_strand_id
1 'polypeptide(L)'
;MTEEAKANEEKTVVEEVIVAEETTSRDAICKLTRILRRLQGEEDVNIRTVGGFEFEGGRLVRVEDGLVVLTDVEVDLPGGDEIDLGNVTINLCAITSVGIDDRHC
;
A
#
# COMPACT_ATOMS: atom_id res chain seq x y z
N MET A 1 60.18 9.21 -14.05
CA MET A 1 58.97 8.96 -13.24
C MET A 1 58.03 10.12 -13.50
N THR A 2 56.90 9.84 -14.17
CA THR A 2 55.60 10.54 -14.17
C THR A 2 54.83 10.06 -15.41
N GLU A 3 53.90 9.13 -15.17
CA GLU A 3 52.55 9.14 -15.77
C GLU A 3 51.95 10.58 -15.77
N GLU A 4 50.94 10.98 -16.53
CA GLU A 4 49.93 10.31 -17.37
C GLU A 4 49.57 11.32 -18.52
N ALA A 5 48.66 11.14 -19.50
CA ALA A 5 47.67 10.11 -19.83
C ALA A 5 47.41 10.06 -21.36
N LYS A 6 46.36 9.35 -21.77
CA LYS A 6 45.76 9.40 -23.12
C LYS A 6 44.26 9.11 -23.06
N ALA A 7 43.50 9.72 -23.97
CA ALA A 7 42.07 9.49 -24.24
C ALA A 7 41.12 9.87 -23.06
N ASN A 8 39.81 10.05 -23.27
CA ASN A 8 39.00 9.79 -24.46
C ASN A 8 37.93 10.88 -24.63
N GLU A 9 37.70 11.35 -25.87
CA GLU A 9 36.52 12.14 -26.22
C GLU A 9 35.56 11.21 -26.97
N GLU A 10 34.56 10.67 -26.27
CA GLU A 10 33.44 10.01 -26.93
C GLU A 10 32.12 10.42 -26.27
N LYS A 11 31.27 11.01 -27.11
CA LYS A 11 29.99 11.62 -26.76
C LYS A 11 28.89 10.57 -26.83
N THR A 12 28.20 10.31 -25.72
CA THR A 12 26.95 9.54 -25.75
C THR A 12 25.86 10.27 -24.97
N VAL A 13 24.81 10.67 -25.70
CA VAL A 13 23.55 11.17 -25.14
C VAL A 13 22.59 9.99 -25.05
N VAL A 14 22.23 9.59 -23.84
CA VAL A 14 21.13 8.67 -23.49
C VAL A 14 20.89 8.79 -21.97
N GLU A 15 19.68 8.81 -21.44
CA GLU A 15 18.37 9.07 -22.04
C GLU A 15 17.44 9.46 -20.86
N GLU A 16 16.69 10.56 -20.94
CA GLU A 16 15.73 10.91 -19.88
C GLU A 16 14.47 10.05 -20.04
N VAL A 17 14.48 8.87 -19.42
CA VAL A 17 13.32 7.95 -19.39
C VAL A 17 12.84 7.78 -17.95
N ILE A 18 12.10 8.80 -17.47
CA ILE A 18 11.27 8.71 -16.27
C ILE A 18 9.80 8.88 -16.69
N VAL A 19 9.30 7.92 -17.49
CA VAL A 19 8.00 8.06 -18.18
C VAL A 19 7.07 6.88 -17.88
N ALA A 20 5.98 7.19 -17.18
CA ALA A 20 4.71 6.44 -16.99
C ALA A 20 4.49 5.53 -15.75
N GLU A 21 5.45 4.74 -15.25
CA GLU A 21 5.13 3.79 -14.15
C GLU A 21 4.96 4.46 -12.77
N GLU A 22 5.81 5.42 -12.41
CA GLU A 22 5.75 6.09 -11.09
C GLU A 22 4.52 7.00 -10.93
N THR A 23 4.07 7.66 -12.00
CA THR A 23 2.90 8.54 -11.96
C THR A 23 1.62 7.76 -11.71
N THR A 24 1.45 6.63 -12.38
CA THR A 24 0.28 5.74 -12.22
C THR A 24 0.20 5.20 -10.80
N SER A 25 1.37 4.88 -10.22
CA SER A 25 1.50 4.40 -8.83
C SER A 25 1.14 5.47 -7.79
N ARG A 26 1.62 6.71 -7.96
CA ARG A 26 1.27 7.82 -7.06
C ARG A 26 -0.23 8.14 -7.09
N ASP A 27 -0.85 8.16 -8.27
CA ASP A 27 -2.28 8.39 -8.41
C ASP A 27 -3.12 7.31 -7.72
N ALA A 28 -2.71 6.04 -7.83
CA ALA A 28 -3.36 4.92 -7.13
C ALA A 28 -3.28 5.07 -5.61
N ILE A 29 -2.10 5.34 -5.06
CA ILE A 29 -1.90 5.55 -3.60
C ILE A 29 -2.69 6.77 -3.12
N CYS A 30 -2.74 7.86 -3.88
CA CYS A 30 -3.54 9.04 -3.55
C CYS A 30 -5.05 8.73 -3.52
N LYS A 31 -5.55 7.94 -4.47
CA LYS A 31 -6.96 7.50 -4.52
C LYS A 31 -7.29 6.57 -3.34
N LEU A 32 -6.45 5.57 -3.08
CA LEU A 32 -6.61 4.66 -1.95
C LEU A 32 -6.62 5.40 -0.61
N THR A 33 -5.66 6.32 -0.40
CA THR A 33 -5.61 7.18 0.81
C THR A 33 -6.88 8.00 0.98
N ARG A 34 -7.44 8.54 -0.11
CA ARG A 34 -8.71 9.29 -0.09
C ARG A 34 -9.93 8.42 0.22
N ILE A 35 -9.94 7.16 -0.21
CA ILE A 35 -10.99 6.19 0.12
C ILE A 35 -10.88 5.84 1.60
N LEU A 36 -9.72 5.39 2.07
CA LEU A 36 -9.47 5.02 3.47
C LEU A 36 -9.81 6.16 4.44
N ARG A 37 -9.48 7.42 4.11
CA ARG A 37 -9.87 8.60 4.91
C ARG A 37 -11.36 8.91 4.93
N ARG A 38 -12.14 8.43 3.96
CA ARG A 38 -13.61 8.51 3.98
C ARG A 38 -14.23 7.39 4.81
N LEU A 39 -13.56 6.24 4.87
CA LEU A 39 -13.92 5.10 5.71
C LEU A 39 -13.46 5.25 7.16
N GLN A 40 -12.84 6.37 7.53
CA GLN A 40 -12.31 6.56 8.88
C GLN A 40 -13.45 6.81 9.88
N GLY A 41 -13.58 5.89 10.83
CA GLY A 41 -14.70 5.83 11.77
C GLY A 41 -15.79 4.85 11.37
N GLU A 42 -15.76 4.30 10.16
CA GLU A 42 -16.66 3.22 9.73
C GLU A 42 -16.27 1.88 10.36
N GLU A 43 -17.23 0.97 10.41
CA GLU A 43 -17.14 -0.39 10.93
C GLU A 43 -17.25 -1.40 9.78
N ASP A 44 -17.01 -2.70 10.05
CA ASP A 44 -17.07 -3.78 9.05
C ASP A 44 -16.20 -3.52 7.79
N VAL A 45 -14.99 -2.98 7.97
CA VAL A 45 -14.08 -2.58 6.89
C VAL A 45 -13.12 -3.73 6.53
N ASN A 46 -13.36 -4.35 5.37
CA ASN A 46 -12.51 -5.42 4.84
C ASN A 46 -11.34 -4.84 4.01
N ILE A 47 -10.11 -5.27 4.32
CA ILE A 47 -8.87 -4.90 3.60
C ILE A 47 -8.15 -6.15 3.12
N ARG A 48 -7.81 -6.23 1.82
CA ARG A 48 -6.95 -7.28 1.25
C ARG A 48 -5.55 -6.77 0.95
N THR A 49 -4.57 -7.67 1.02
CA THR A 49 -3.15 -7.34 0.79
C THR A 49 -2.48 -8.19 -0.29
N VAL A 50 -1.32 -7.73 -0.77
CA VAL A 50 -0.48 -8.41 -1.78
C VAL A 50 -0.07 -9.82 -1.35
N GLY A 51 0.00 -10.09 -0.04
CA GLY A 51 0.33 -11.41 0.51
C GLY A 51 -0.82 -12.42 0.53
N GLY A 52 -2.03 -12.03 0.10
CA GLY A 52 -3.22 -12.88 0.19
C GLY A 52 -3.85 -12.94 1.58
N PHE A 53 -3.46 -12.04 2.49
CA PHE A 53 -4.15 -11.84 3.77
C PHE A 53 -5.37 -10.93 3.55
N GLU A 54 -6.47 -11.29 4.19
CA GLU A 54 -7.69 -10.51 4.32
C GLU A 54 -7.83 -10.07 5.78
N PHE A 55 -8.26 -8.83 6.00
CA PHE A 55 -8.40 -8.24 7.32
C PHE A 55 -9.83 -7.71 7.42
N GLU A 56 -10.70 -8.43 8.12
CA GLU A 56 -12.05 -8.00 8.44
C GLU A 56 -11.99 -7.14 9.70
N GLY A 57 -11.82 -5.83 9.50
CA GLY A 57 -11.61 -4.87 10.58
C GLY A 57 -12.91 -4.33 11.15
N GLY A 58 -13.19 -4.63 12.41
CA GLY A 58 -14.37 -4.13 13.13
C GLY A 58 -14.48 -2.60 13.14
N ARG A 59 -13.35 -1.86 13.17
CA ARG A 59 -13.36 -0.39 12.99
C ARG A 59 -12.08 0.19 12.39
N LEU A 60 -12.20 1.11 11.44
CA LEU A 60 -11.05 1.83 10.87
C LEU A 60 -10.78 3.14 11.64
N VAL A 61 -9.72 3.13 12.46
CA VAL A 61 -9.46 4.18 13.46
C VAL A 61 -8.63 5.34 12.91
N ARG A 62 -7.58 5.07 12.11
CA ARG A 62 -6.63 6.11 11.64
C ARG A 62 -6.04 5.82 10.27
N VAL A 63 -5.82 6.87 9.48
CA VAL A 63 -5.10 6.83 8.19
C VAL A 63 -4.09 7.96 8.11
N GLU A 64 -2.82 7.66 8.35
CA GLU A 64 -1.74 8.65 8.48
C GLU A 64 -0.42 8.10 7.95
N ASP A 65 0.37 8.95 7.30
CA ASP A 65 1.75 8.68 6.84
C ASP A 65 1.98 7.35 6.09
N GLY A 66 0.98 6.90 5.33
CA GLY A 66 1.06 5.64 4.57
C GLY A 66 0.72 4.39 5.39
N LEU A 67 0.10 4.55 6.56
CA LEU A 67 -0.40 3.49 7.43
C LEU A 67 -1.92 3.59 7.64
N VAL A 68 -2.57 2.44 7.79
CA VAL A 68 -3.94 2.28 8.30
C VAL A 68 -3.87 1.61 9.66
N VAL A 69 -4.69 2.06 10.62
CA VAL A 69 -4.91 1.37 11.90
C VAL A 69 -6.35 0.88 11.97
N LEU A 70 -6.51 -0.43 12.18
CA LEU A 70 -7.76 -1.11 12.44
C LEU A 70 -7.79 -1.61 13.89
N THR A 71 -8.98 -1.71 14.49
CA THR A 71 -9.20 -2.42 15.76
C THR A 71 -10.24 -3.52 15.58
N ASP A 72 -10.19 -4.51 16.48
CA ASP A 72 -11.14 -5.62 16.55
C ASP A 72 -11.20 -6.37 15.21
N VAL A 73 -10.06 -6.94 14.80
CA VAL A 73 -9.79 -7.42 13.45
C VAL A 73 -9.68 -8.93 13.42
N GLU A 74 -10.51 -9.59 12.61
CA GLU A 74 -10.29 -10.98 12.20
C GLU A 74 -9.40 -10.99 10.94
N VAL A 75 -8.48 -11.94 10.85
CA VAL A 75 -7.53 -12.03 9.72
C VAL A 75 -7.55 -13.42 9.12
N ASP A 76 -8.00 -13.54 7.88
CA ASP A 76 -7.77 -14.73 7.06
C ASP A 76 -6.30 -14.79 6.64
N LEU A 77 -5.65 -15.87 7.04
CA LEU A 77 -4.29 -16.19 6.61
C LEU A 77 -4.32 -16.90 5.25
N PRO A 78 -3.32 -16.65 4.37
CA PRO A 78 -3.19 -17.36 3.10
C PRO A 78 -2.93 -18.85 3.36
N GLY A 79 -4.01 -19.64 3.30
CA GLY A 79 -4.04 -21.04 3.74
C GLY A 79 -5.41 -21.48 4.25
N GLY A 80 -6.25 -20.53 4.70
CA GLY A 80 -7.57 -20.80 5.29
C GLY A 80 -7.56 -21.03 6.80
N ASP A 81 -6.55 -20.49 7.49
CA ASP A 81 -6.53 -20.35 8.94
C ASP A 81 -6.98 -18.93 9.31
N GLU A 82 -7.74 -18.76 10.40
CA GLU A 82 -8.27 -17.47 10.87
C GLU A 82 -7.59 -17.06 12.19
N ILE A 83 -7.31 -15.76 12.41
CA ILE A 83 -6.80 -15.23 13.69
C ILE A 83 -7.46 -13.92 14.13
N ASP A 84 -7.84 -13.84 15.41
CA ASP A 84 -8.29 -12.60 16.08
C ASP A 84 -7.11 -11.70 16.49
N LEU A 85 -7.16 -10.42 16.13
CA LEU A 85 -6.20 -9.39 16.52
C LEU A 85 -6.91 -8.12 17.01
N GLY A 86 -6.71 -7.75 18.28
CA GLY A 86 -7.34 -6.56 18.87
C GLY A 86 -6.94 -5.23 18.20
N ASN A 87 -5.74 -5.15 17.62
CA ASN A 87 -5.36 -4.05 16.74
C ASN A 87 -4.35 -4.47 15.67
N VAL A 88 -4.44 -3.83 14.50
CA VAL A 88 -3.54 -4.08 13.36
C VAL A 88 -3.13 -2.75 12.75
N THR A 89 -1.85 -2.63 12.36
CA THR A 89 -1.35 -1.52 11.54
C THR A 89 -0.88 -2.05 10.19
N ILE A 90 -1.52 -1.61 9.10
CA ILE A 90 -1.26 -2.07 7.73
C ILE A 90 -0.59 -0.95 6.93
N ASN A 91 0.47 -1.26 6.20
CA ASN A 91 1.11 -0.31 5.28
C ASN A 91 0.30 -0.20 3.98
N LEU A 92 -0.01 1.02 3.52
CA LEU A 92 -0.79 1.25 2.30
C LEU A 92 -0.17 0.60 1.04
N CYS A 93 1.15 0.46 0.98
CA CYS A 93 1.83 -0.21 -0.14
C CYS A 93 1.59 -1.72 -0.19
N ALA A 94 1.09 -2.32 0.90
CA ALA A 94 0.70 -3.73 0.96
C ALA A 94 -0.78 -3.94 0.59
N ILE A 95 -1.61 -2.90 0.57
CA ILE A 95 -3.07 -3.00 0.33
C ILE A 95 -3.36 -3.13 -1.17
N THR A 96 -4.16 -4.12 -1.55
CA THR A 96 -4.63 -4.36 -2.93
C THR A 96 -6.06 -3.89 -3.15
N SER A 97 -6.93 -4.04 -2.14
CA SER A 97 -8.31 -3.55 -2.16
C SER A 97 -8.83 -3.24 -0.75
N VAL A 98 -9.86 -2.39 -0.68
CA VAL A 98 -10.62 -2.09 0.53
C VAL A 98 -12.12 -2.02 0.18
N GLY A 99 -12.97 -2.48 1.09
CA GLY A 99 -14.43 -2.37 1.02
C GLY A 99 -15.06 -2.22 2.41
N ILE A 100 -16.38 -2.08 2.43
CA ILE A 100 -17.22 -2.27 3.62
C ILE A 100 -18.08 -3.51 3.34
N ASP A 101 -18.32 -4.35 4.33
CA ASP A 101 -19.31 -5.42 4.20
C ASP A 101 -20.70 -4.94 4.64
N ASP A 102 -21.51 -4.48 3.69
CA ASP A 102 -22.89 -4.01 3.90
C ASP A 102 -23.90 -5.12 4.29
N ARG A 103 -23.47 -6.28 4.85
CA ARG A 103 -24.35 -7.42 5.22
C ARG A 103 -25.37 -7.12 6.33
N HIS A 104 -25.41 -5.91 6.87
CA HIS A 104 -26.45 -5.42 7.77
C HIS A 104 -27.53 -4.60 7.03
N CYS A 105 -28.47 -5.28 6.36
CA CYS A 105 -29.72 -4.74 5.80
C CYS A 105 -30.92 -5.65 6.08
#